data_AF-A0A845GXI2-F1
#
_entry.id   AF-A0A845GXI2-F1
#
_cell.length_a   1.000
_cell.length_b   1.000
_cell.length_c   1.000
_cell.angle_alpha   90.00
_cell.angle_beta   90.00
_cell.angle_gamma   90.00
#
_symmetry.space_group_name_H-M   'P 1'
#
loop_
_entity.id
_entity.type
_entity.pdbx_description
1 polymer ?
#
loop_
_entity_poly.entity_id
_entity_poly.type
_entity_poly.pdbx_seq_one_letter_code
_entity_poly.pdbx_strand_id
1 'polypeptide(L)' 'MSIVSNPTTHALRRLEKHLDTSDRQMRDFLAADAAGEQPDPQDFMKMLEQRSVGRRAMEAQFKLHEKPLKTVLTEAK' A
#
# COMPACT_ATOMS: atom_id res chain seq x y z
N MET A 1 11.89 1.52 -28.52
CA MET A 1 11.76 0.70 -27.29
C MET A 1 10.40 1.00 -26.70
N SER A 2 9.41 0.13 -26.91
CA SER A 2 8.09 0.30 -26.29
C SER A 2 8.25 0.16 -24.78
N ILE A 3 8.15 1.29 -24.08
CA ILE A 3 7.93 1.30 -22.64
C ILE A 3 6.55 0.65 -22.48
N VAL A 4 6.53 -0.65 -22.25
CA VAL A 4 5.32 -1.35 -21.84
C VAL A 4 5.05 -0.85 -20.43
N SER A 5 4.34 0.27 -20.35
CA SER A 5 3.80 0.89 -19.14
C SER A 5 2.81 -0.11 -18.55
N ASN A 6 3.31 -1.13 -17.87
CA ASN A 6 2.47 -2.16 -17.29
C ASN A 6 1.54 -1.48 -16.27
N PRO A 7 0.22 -1.42 -16.51
CA PRO A 7 -0.71 -0.68 -15.65
C PRO A 7 -0.66 -1.18 -14.20
N THR A 8 -0.29 -2.44 -14.00
CA THR A 8 -0.01 -3.05 -12.69
C THR A 8 1.17 -2.42 -11.99
N THR A 9 2.31 -2.26 -12.66
CA THR A 9 3.52 -1.71 -12.01
C THR A 9 3.28 -0.25 -11.65
N HIS A 10 2.48 0.47 -12.44
CA HIS A 10 2.04 1.81 -12.11
C HIS A 10 1.10 1.85 -10.90
N ALA A 11 0.11 0.95 -10.83
CA ALA A 11 -0.80 0.84 -9.69
C ALA A 11 -0.06 0.46 -8.40
N LEU A 12 0.85 -0.51 -8.46
CA LEU A 12 1.68 -0.92 -7.32
C LEU A 12 2.58 0.21 -6.84
N ARG A 13 3.25 0.92 -7.76
CA ARG A 13 4.09 2.08 -7.41
C ARG A 13 3.29 3.22 -6.78
N ARG A 14 2.05 3.44 -7.22
CA ARG A 14 1.16 4.43 -6.58
C ARG A 14 0.78 4.00 -5.17
N LEU A 15 0.46 2.72 -4.97
CA LEU A 15 0.12 2.17 -3.65
C LEU A 15 1.32 2.21 -2.70
N GLU A 16 2.52 1.88 -3.19
CA GLU A 16 3.78 1.99 -2.47
C GLU A 16 4.02 3.41 -1.97
N LYS A 17 3.95 4.42 -2.86
CA LYS A 17 4.08 5.83 -2.46
C LYS A 17 3.06 6.26 -1.40
N HIS A 18 1.83 5.76 -1.49
CA HIS A 18 0.80 6.05 -0.48
C HIS A 18 1.15 5.42 0.87
N LEU A 19 1.62 4.17 0.89
CA LEU A 19 2.04 3.50 2.12
C LEU A 19 3.26 4.19 2.75
N ASP A 20 4.26 4.57 1.96
CA ASP A 20 5.43 5.31 2.44
C ASP A 20 5.04 6.65 3.08
N THR A 21 4.05 7.33 2.49
CA THR A 21 3.52 8.60 3.03
C THR A 21 2.83 8.36 4.37
N SER A 22 1.97 7.33 4.47
CA SER A 22 1.30 6.99 5.73
C SER A 22 2.29 6.56 6.81
N ASP A 23 3.34 5.80 6.45
CA ASP A 23 4.39 5.39 7.39
C ASP A 23 5.22 6.59 7.88
N ARG A 24 5.46 7.59 7.03
CA ARG A 24 6.09 8.86 7.45
C ARG A 24 5.21 9.62 8.43
N GLN A 25 3.93 9.82 8.10
CA GLN A 25 2.98 10.52 8.97
C GLN A 25 2.86 9.85 10.34
N MET A 26 2.87 8.51 10.39
CA MET A 26 2.86 7.75 11.63
C MET A 26 4.11 8.00 12.47
N ARG A 27 5.30 8.07 11.84
CA ARG A 27 6.55 8.38 12.54
C ARG A 27 6.55 9.79 13.08
N ASP A 28 6.04 10.75 12.30
CA ASP A 28 5.94 12.15 12.71
C ASP A 28 4.99 12.30 13.91
N PHE A 29 3.84 11.60 13.90
CA PHE A 29 2.92 11.52 15.04
C PHE A 29 3.62 11.00 16.30
N LEU A 30 4.33 9.87 16.20
CA LEU A 30 5.03 9.26 17.34
C LEU A 30 6.17 10.14 17.86
N ALA A 31 6.85 10.88 16.96
CA ALA A 31 7.87 11.83 17.35
C ALA A 31 7.28 13.03 18.10
N ALA A 32 6.14 13.56 17.65
CA ALA A 32 5.42 14.64 18.32
C ALA A 32 4.90 14.22 19.71
N ASP A 33 4.35 13.01 19.83
CA ASP A 33 3.92 12.45 21.12
C ASP A 33 5.11 12.30 22.09
N ALA A 34 6.23 11.77 21.61
CA ALA A 34 7.47 11.66 22.39
C ALA A 34 8.07 13.02 22.79
N ALA A 35 7.83 14.07 21.99
CA ALA A 35 8.21 15.45 22.30
C ALA A 35 7.25 16.13 23.30
N GLY A 36 6.13 15.48 23.64
CA GLY A 36 5.13 16.00 24.57
C GLY A 36 4.07 16.89 23.92
N GLU A 37 3.97 16.91 22.59
CA GLU A 37 3.02 17.75 21.84
C GLU A 37 1.56 17.23 21.88
N GLN A 38 1.32 16.06 22.47
CA GLN A 38 0.01 15.42 22.63
C GLN A 38 -0.85 15.46 21.35
N PRO A 39 -0.37 14.85 20.25
CA PRO A 39 -1.10 14.82 18.99
C PRO A 39 -2.42 14.03 19.10
N ASP A 40 -3.43 14.39 18.29
CA ASP A 40 -4.79 13.85 18.43
C ASP A 40 -4.85 12.32 18.23
N PRO A 41 -5.31 11.54 19.23
CA PRO A 41 -5.49 10.10 19.09
C PRO A 41 -6.41 9.67 17.94
N GLN A 42 -7.36 10.53 17.53
CA GLN A 42 -8.23 10.25 16.38
C GLN A 42 -7.44 10.27 15.06
N ASP A 43 -6.44 11.15 14.95
CA ASP A 43 -5.57 11.21 13.78
C ASP A 43 -4.73 9.94 13.67
N PHE A 44 -4.27 9.39 14.79
CA PHE A 44 -3.59 8.09 14.81
C PHE A 44 -4.48 6.95 14.29
N MET A 45 -5.73 6.88 14.73
CA MET A 45 -6.68 5.86 14.27
C MET A 45 -6.94 5.97 12.76
N LYS A 46 -7.07 7.20 12.26
CA LYS A 46 -7.21 7.47 10.82
C LYS A 46 -5.97 7.06 10.03
N MET A 47 -4.76 7.32 10.54
CA MET A 47 -3.51 6.88 9.91
C MET A 47 -3.41 5.35 9.86
N LEU A 48 -3.84 4.65 10.92
CA LEU A 48 -3.90 3.19 10.94
C LEU A 48 -4.88 2.63 9.92
N GLU A 49 -6.07 3.23 9.79
CA GLU A 49 -7.07 2.82 8.80
C GLU A 49 -6.54 2.98 7.37
N GLN A 50 -5.92 4.14 7.06
CA GLN A 50 -5.33 4.40 5.75
C GLN A 50 -4.26 3.37 5.38
N ARG A 51 -3.38 3.05 6.32
CA ARG A 51 -2.33 2.03 6.15
C ARG A 51 -2.93 0.64 5.91
N SER A 52 -3.96 0.28 6.67
CA SER A 52 -4.68 -1.00 6.54
C SER A 52 -5.32 -1.15 5.15
N VAL A 53 -6.02 -0.12 4.67
CA VAL A 53 -6.65 -0.11 3.35
C VAL A 53 -5.60 -0.19 2.25
N GLY A 54 -4.51 0.58 2.35
CA GLY A 54 -3.40 0.54 1.39
C GLY A 54 -2.78 -0.85 1.26
N ARG A 55 -2.56 -1.54 2.39
CA ARG A 55 -2.02 -2.90 2.40
C ARG A 55 -2.98 -3.90 1.76
N ARG A 56 -4.27 -3.83 2.09
CA ARG A 56 -5.30 -4.70 1.48
C ARG A 56 -5.40 -4.47 -0.04
N ALA A 57 -5.31 -3.23 -0.49
CA ALA A 57 -5.31 -2.90 -1.91
C ALA A 57 -4.09 -3.50 -2.62
N MET A 58 -2.90 -3.42 -2.01
CA MET A 58 -1.69 -4.04 -2.53
C MET A 58 -1.81 -5.57 -2.62
N GLU A 59 -2.29 -6.22 -1.55
CA GLU A 59 -2.55 -7.67 -1.55
C GLU A 59 -3.58 -8.09 -2.61
N ALA A 60 -4.63 -7.30 -2.81
CA ALA A 60 -5.64 -7.55 -3.84
C ALA A 60 -5.04 -7.45 -5.25
N GLN A 61 -4.19 -6.45 -5.51
CA GLN A 61 -3.47 -6.33 -6.78
C GLN A 61 -2.57 -7.56 -7.00
N PHE A 62 -1.80 -7.99 -6.00
CA PHE A 62 -0.99 -9.22 -6.11
C PHE A 62 -1.84 -10.46 -6.44
N LYS A 63 -2.96 -10.67 -5.76
CA LYS A 63 -3.85 -11.81 -6.02
C LYS A 63 -4.50 -11.78 -7.40
N LEU A 64 -4.84 -10.60 -7.91
CA LEU A 64 -5.37 -10.45 -9.27
C LEU A 64 -4.34 -10.86 -10.33
N HIS A 65 -3.04 -10.71 -10.06
CA HIS A 65 -1.97 -11.14 -10.96
C HIS A 65 -1.59 -12.61 -10.81
N GLU A 66 -1.78 -13.20 -9.64
CA GLU A 66 -1.54 -14.63 -9.41
C GLU A 66 -2.60 -15.51 -10.10
N LYS A 67 -3.87 -15.09 -10.11
CA LYS A 67 -4.98 -15.86 -10.71
C LYS A 67 -4.74 -16.22 -12.20
N PRO A 68 -4.38 -15.29 -13.10
CA PRO A 68 -4.09 -15.59 -14.49
C PRO A 68 -2.90 -16.55 -14.68
N LEU A 69 -1.87 -16.43 -13.84
CA LEU A 69 -0.70 -17.31 -13.93
C LEU A 69 -1.07 -18.76 -13.61
N LYS A 70 -1.92 -18.96 -12.60
CA LYS A 70 -2.43 -20.28 -12.25
C LYS A 70 -3.30 -20.87 -13.34
N THR A 71 -4.19 -20.10 -13.97
CA THR A 71 -5.06 -20.62 -15.04
C THR A 71 -4.26 -21.02 -16.28
N VAL A 72 -3.30 -20.20 -16.73
CA VAL A 72 -2.44 -20.53 -17.88
C VAL A 72 -1.61 -21.79 -17.62
N LEU A 73 -1.05 -21.96 -16.42
CA LEU A 73 -0.30 -23.17 -16.07
C LEU A 73 -1.16 -24.43 -15.99
N THR A 74 -2.47 -24.29 -15.72
CA THR A 74 -3.40 -25.42 -15.62
C THR A 74 -3.94 -25.83 -17.01
N GLU A 75 -4.12 -24.87 -17.91
CA GLU A 75 -4.55 -25.11 -19.30
C GLU A 75 -3.40 -25.60 -20.21
N ALA A 76 -2.15 -25.32 -19.84
CA ALA A 76 -0.95 -25.80 -20.54
C ALA A 76 -0.55 -27.24 -20.18
N LYS A 77 -1.38 -27.97 -19.43
CA LYS A 77 -1.14 -29.32 -18.94
C LYS A 77 -2.14 -30.31 -19.53
#